data_AF-A0A7S4FA57-F1
#
_entry.id   AF-A0A7S4FA57-F1
#
_cell.length_a   1.000
_cell.length_b   1.000
_cell.length_c   1.000
_cell.angle_alpha   90.00
_cell.angle_beta   90.00
_cell.angle_gamma   90.00
#
_symmetry.space_group_name_H-M   'P 1'
#
loop_
_entity.id
_entity.type
_entity.pdbx_description
1 polymer ?
#
loop_
_entity_poly.entity_id
_entity_poly.type
_entity_poly.pdbx_seq_one_letter_code
_entity_poly.pdbx_strand_id
1 'polypeptide(L)'
;DLMSSRARAAMATWAAWAATALVLSMLLSSVTWQQTLKTLTFGMGAWPVLDLIHGLAVAFDFRTSASPQGGPQRIVAICLTSLGGSMIMCFLVGQPCGWLCDNVTLPAYIVAWALLHHSPNDIVYRVFSRSPAVATVLRMLDDLTWGVAITTWGMEKTIGAAHLAPRGSAVAAILCGTIAGCGGGLLCDTASLMSTEWKLKTPQALRTVSFAPTTALCCCVLAYALRDPHNVVSPFMLHNAGVAFVPLQPEDVMVVAATLTCSVSTIRSTFEKLFENGKIV
;
A
#
# COMPACT_ATOMS: atom_id res chain seq x y z
N ASP A 1 -2.75 -38.46 -4.33
CA ASP A 1 -3.57 -37.35 -3.79
C ASP A 1 -2.86 -36.03 -3.52
N LEU A 2 -1.62 -35.98 -3.01
CA LEU A 2 -0.92 -34.69 -2.78
C LEU A 2 -0.59 -33.87 -4.05
N MET A 3 -0.35 -34.51 -5.20
CA MET A 3 -0.15 -33.79 -6.47
C MET A 3 -1.47 -33.20 -7.01
N SER A 4 -2.61 -33.82 -6.74
CA SER A 4 -3.91 -33.31 -7.22
C SER A 4 -4.40 -32.13 -6.39
N SER A 5 -4.03 -32.01 -5.12
CA SER A 5 -4.34 -30.82 -4.31
C SER A 5 -3.47 -29.62 -4.69
N ARG A 6 -2.17 -29.82 -4.95
CA ARG A 6 -1.27 -28.76 -5.42
C ARG A 6 -1.64 -28.25 -6.80
N ALA A 7 -2.04 -29.14 -7.72
CA ALA A 7 -2.50 -28.74 -9.04
C ALA A 7 -3.82 -27.93 -8.97
N ARG A 8 -4.75 -28.32 -8.09
CA ARG A 8 -5.99 -27.58 -7.84
C ARG A 8 -5.74 -26.21 -7.22
N ALA A 9 -4.83 -26.13 -6.25
CA ALA A 9 -4.41 -24.85 -5.67
C ALA A 9 -3.76 -23.95 -6.72
N ALA A 10 -2.84 -24.50 -7.53
CA ALA A 10 -2.19 -23.78 -8.63
C ALA A 10 -3.21 -23.26 -9.66
N MET A 11 -4.16 -24.09 -10.09
CA MET A 11 -5.23 -23.68 -11.01
C MET A 11 -6.17 -22.63 -10.40
N ALA A 12 -6.50 -22.72 -9.12
CA ALA A 12 -7.25 -21.68 -8.43
C ALA A 12 -6.48 -20.35 -8.39
N THR A 13 -5.16 -20.38 -8.15
CA THR A 13 -4.33 -19.15 -8.22
C THR A 13 -4.30 -18.59 -9.62
N TRP A 14 -4.13 -19.42 -10.64
CA TRP A 14 -4.13 -18.98 -12.03
C TRP A 14 -5.49 -18.39 -12.44
N ALA A 15 -6.59 -19.01 -12.04
CA ALA A 15 -7.94 -18.49 -12.30
C ALA A 15 -8.20 -17.18 -11.57
N ALA A 16 -7.73 -17.04 -10.32
CA ALA A 16 -7.80 -15.78 -9.58
C ALA A 16 -6.96 -14.69 -10.26
N TRP A 17 -5.72 -14.98 -10.65
CA TRP A 17 -4.87 -14.06 -11.39
C TRP A 17 -5.47 -13.64 -12.74
N ALA A 18 -6.06 -14.58 -13.48
CA ALA A 18 -6.71 -14.29 -14.75
C ALA A 18 -7.98 -13.46 -14.57
N ALA A 19 -8.83 -13.78 -13.59
CA ALA A 19 -10.02 -13.00 -13.27
C ALA A 19 -9.66 -11.59 -12.79
N THR A 20 -8.62 -11.47 -11.97
CA THR A 20 -8.11 -10.19 -11.50
C THR A 20 -7.47 -9.40 -12.63
N ALA A 21 -6.70 -10.01 -13.53
CA ALA A 21 -6.18 -9.34 -14.72
C ALA A 21 -7.31 -8.88 -15.65
N LEU A 22 -8.40 -9.66 -15.76
CA LEU A 22 -9.59 -9.29 -16.53
C LEU A 22 -10.32 -8.10 -15.89
N VAL A 23 -10.55 -8.14 -14.58
CA VAL A 23 -11.16 -7.05 -13.81
C VAL A 23 -10.26 -5.80 -13.83
N LEU A 24 -8.93 -5.97 -13.73
CA LEU A 24 -7.93 -4.91 -13.89
C LEU A 24 -8.03 -4.30 -15.28
N SER A 25 -8.12 -5.11 -16.33
CA SER A 25 -8.26 -4.64 -17.71
C SER A 25 -9.58 -3.88 -17.92
N MET A 26 -10.67 -4.34 -17.29
CA MET A 26 -11.97 -3.67 -17.33
C MET A 26 -11.97 -2.35 -16.55
N LEU A 27 -11.38 -2.33 -15.35
CA LEU A 27 -11.27 -1.13 -14.51
C LEU A 27 -10.33 -0.09 -15.13
N LEU A 28 -9.19 -0.51 -15.67
CA LEU A 28 -8.24 0.34 -16.39
C LEU A 28 -8.83 0.88 -17.70
N SER A 29 -9.75 0.13 -18.35
CA SER A 29 -10.48 0.61 -19.53
C SER A 29 -11.64 1.56 -19.19
N SER A 30 -12.09 1.60 -17.93
CA SER A 30 -13.19 2.47 -17.53
C SER A 30 -12.69 3.88 -17.21
N VAL A 31 -13.02 4.82 -18.10
CA VAL A 31 -12.71 6.25 -17.97
C VAL A 31 -13.22 6.82 -16.63
N THR A 32 -14.34 6.31 -16.13
CA THR A 32 -14.95 6.69 -14.84
C THR A 32 -14.11 6.29 -13.63
N TRP A 33 -13.47 5.12 -13.64
CA TRP A 33 -12.62 4.68 -12.53
C TRP A 33 -11.33 5.49 -12.45
N GLN A 34 -10.69 5.74 -13.59
CA GLN A 34 -9.51 6.61 -13.67
C GLN A 34 -9.82 8.03 -13.20
N GLN A 35 -10.97 8.58 -13.59
CA GLN A 35 -11.44 9.89 -13.11
C GLN A 35 -11.77 9.89 -11.62
N THR A 36 -12.34 8.81 -11.09
CA THR A 36 -12.64 8.67 -9.65
C THR A 36 -11.35 8.63 -8.84
N LEU A 37 -10.35 7.85 -9.27
CA LEU A 37 -9.03 7.82 -8.63
C LEU A 37 -8.35 9.19 -8.71
N LYS A 38 -8.32 9.82 -9.89
CA LYS A 38 -7.79 11.18 -10.05
C LYS A 38 -8.53 12.19 -9.17
N THR A 39 -9.82 12.02 -8.95
CA THR A 39 -10.61 12.89 -8.06
C THR A 39 -10.28 12.64 -6.58
N LEU A 40 -10.14 11.38 -6.18
CA LEU A 40 -9.77 10.98 -4.82
C LEU A 40 -8.33 11.36 -4.45
N THR A 41 -7.41 11.35 -5.43
CA THR A 41 -5.99 11.69 -5.21
C THR A 41 -5.68 13.17 -5.45
N PHE A 42 -6.33 13.82 -6.43
CA PHE A 42 -5.99 15.18 -6.89
C PHE A 42 -7.18 16.15 -7.00
N GLY A 43 -8.42 15.66 -7.09
CA GLY A 43 -9.60 16.51 -7.39
C GLY A 43 -10.31 17.12 -6.18
N MET A 44 -10.06 16.63 -4.96
CA MET A 44 -10.64 17.22 -3.74
C MET A 44 -9.62 18.12 -3.04
N GLY A 45 -9.43 19.33 -3.56
CA GLY A 45 -8.47 20.34 -3.10
C GLY A 45 -8.64 20.90 -1.68
N ALA A 46 -9.16 20.13 -0.72
CA ALA A 46 -9.26 20.54 0.68
C ALA A 46 -9.26 19.39 1.71
N TRP A 47 -9.49 18.13 1.33
CA TRP A 47 -9.61 17.04 2.30
C TRP A 47 -8.72 15.85 1.95
N PRO A 48 -7.89 15.36 2.89
CA PRO A 48 -6.97 14.25 2.66
C PRO A 48 -7.74 12.94 2.84
N VAL A 49 -8.72 12.69 1.96
CA VAL A 49 -9.67 11.57 2.07
C VAL A 49 -8.93 10.24 2.13
N LEU A 50 -7.89 10.07 1.31
CA LEU A 50 -7.06 8.87 1.34
C LEU A 50 -6.28 8.71 2.65
N ASP A 51 -5.72 9.77 3.21
CA ASP A 51 -5.05 9.71 4.52
C ASP A 51 -6.04 9.37 5.64
N LEU A 52 -7.25 9.94 5.59
CA LEU A 52 -8.30 9.64 6.56
C LEU A 52 -8.74 8.17 6.48
N ILE A 53 -8.93 7.65 5.25
CA ILE A 53 -9.25 6.23 5.02
C ILE A 53 -8.13 5.32 5.53
N HIS A 54 -6.88 5.60 5.14
CA HIS A 54 -5.72 4.83 5.59
C HIS A 54 -5.60 4.87 7.11
N GLY A 55 -5.74 6.06 7.71
CA GLY A 55 -5.73 6.25 9.15
C GLY A 55 -6.87 5.49 9.85
N LEU A 56 -8.07 5.43 9.27
CA LEU A 56 -9.19 4.66 9.82
C LEU A 56 -8.92 3.16 9.76
N ALA A 57 -8.36 2.66 8.66
CA ALA A 57 -7.98 1.25 8.50
C ALA A 57 -6.93 0.85 9.54
N VAL A 58 -5.85 1.64 9.67
CA VAL A 58 -4.78 1.38 10.66
C VAL A 58 -5.31 1.52 12.09
N ALA A 59 -6.10 2.55 12.39
CA ALA A 59 -6.72 2.70 13.71
C ALA A 59 -7.62 1.50 14.05
N PHE A 60 -8.31 0.92 13.06
CA PHE A 60 -9.15 -0.26 13.23
C PHE A 60 -8.32 -1.50 13.56
N ASP A 61 -7.17 -1.68 12.92
CA ASP A 61 -6.21 -2.74 13.28
C ASP A 61 -5.69 -2.58 14.69
N PHE A 62 -5.29 -1.36 15.07
CA PHE A 62 -4.83 -1.08 16.43
C PHE A 62 -5.91 -1.35 17.47
N ARG A 63 -7.17 -1.05 17.15
CA ARG A 63 -8.27 -1.25 18.08
C ARG A 63 -8.64 -2.73 18.25
N THR A 64 -8.50 -3.53 17.19
CA THR A 64 -8.89 -4.95 17.19
C THR A 64 -7.78 -5.88 17.64
N SER A 65 -6.52 -5.53 17.32
CA SER A 65 -5.38 -6.46 17.42
C SER A 65 -4.27 -5.96 18.35
N ALA A 66 -4.18 -4.66 18.64
CA ALA A 66 -3.15 -4.16 19.55
C ALA A 66 -3.50 -4.48 21.00
N SER A 67 -2.46 -4.73 21.78
CA SER A 67 -2.58 -4.79 23.23
C SER A 67 -3.07 -3.44 23.83
N PRO A 68 -3.57 -3.43 25.08
CA PRO A 68 -3.99 -2.20 25.74
C PRO A 68 -2.85 -1.18 25.79
N GLN A 69 -3.12 0.04 25.31
CA GLN A 69 -2.15 1.14 25.24
C GLN A 69 -2.81 2.43 25.73
N GLY A 70 -2.01 3.33 26.28
CA GLY A 70 -2.48 4.69 26.59
C GLY A 70 -2.87 5.45 25.31
N GLY A 71 -3.81 6.39 25.43
CA GLY A 71 -4.29 7.19 24.29
C GLY A 71 -3.16 7.86 23.49
N PRO A 72 -2.27 8.64 24.12
CA PRO A 72 -1.15 9.29 23.42
C PRO A 72 -0.21 8.30 22.74
N GLN A 73 0.12 7.20 23.42
CA GLN A 73 0.97 6.15 22.86
C GLN A 73 0.35 5.55 21.60
N ARG A 74 -0.95 5.25 21.64
CA ARG A 74 -1.69 4.67 20.51
C ARG A 74 -1.75 5.62 19.30
N ILE A 75 -1.96 6.92 19.52
CA ILE A 75 -1.94 7.90 18.43
C ILE A 75 -0.57 7.91 17.75
N VAL A 76 0.51 7.97 18.53
CA VAL A 76 1.87 7.94 17.98
C VAL A 76 2.12 6.63 17.21
N ALA A 77 1.68 5.49 17.76
CA ALA A 77 1.81 4.20 17.09
C ALA A 77 1.07 4.15 15.75
N ILE A 78 -0.15 4.69 15.69
CA ILE A 78 -0.94 4.79 14.46
C ILE A 78 -0.24 5.69 13.46
N CYS A 79 0.16 6.91 13.84
CA CYS A 79 0.87 7.82 12.94
C CYS A 79 2.17 7.22 12.40
N LEU A 80 2.97 6.58 13.25
CA LEU A 80 4.21 5.93 12.87
C LEU A 80 3.98 4.70 11.97
N THR A 81 2.89 3.95 12.19
CA THR A 81 2.54 2.81 11.34
C THR A 81 2.02 3.29 9.98
N SER A 82 1.24 4.36 9.94
CA SER A 82 0.69 4.89 8.70
C SER A 82 1.71 5.66 7.86
N LEU A 83 2.51 6.51 8.50
CA LEU A 83 3.45 7.42 7.84
C LEU A 83 4.89 6.89 7.83
N GLY A 84 5.15 5.74 8.47
CA GLY A 84 6.48 5.17 8.62
C GLY A 84 7.17 4.86 7.29
N GLY A 85 6.42 4.43 6.27
CA GLY A 85 6.98 4.15 4.94
C GLY A 85 7.56 5.39 4.28
N SER A 86 6.78 6.47 4.22
CA SER A 86 7.24 7.75 3.68
C SER A 86 8.33 8.38 4.55
N MET A 87 8.29 8.20 5.87
CA MET A 87 9.34 8.66 6.80
C MET A 87 10.68 7.98 6.53
N ILE A 88 10.73 6.64 6.49
CA ILE A 88 11.95 5.89 6.22
C ILE A 88 12.50 6.25 4.84
N MET A 89 11.65 6.33 3.83
CA MET A 89 12.06 6.73 2.49
C MET A 89 12.64 8.15 2.46
N CYS A 90 12.02 9.11 3.16
CA CYS A 90 12.57 10.47 3.27
C CYS A 90 13.96 10.50 3.89
N PHE A 91 14.20 9.68 4.93
CA PHE A 91 15.54 9.52 5.51
C PHE A 91 16.55 8.92 4.52
N LEU A 92 16.14 7.91 3.73
CA LEU A 92 17.02 7.31 2.71
C LEU A 92 17.41 8.29 1.60
N VAL A 93 16.49 9.16 1.20
CA VAL A 93 16.71 10.17 0.14
C VAL A 93 17.38 11.45 0.70
N GLY A 94 17.39 11.64 2.02
CA GLY A 94 17.93 12.84 2.66
C GLY A 94 17.00 14.06 2.53
N GLN A 95 15.68 13.84 2.46
CA GLN A 95 14.68 14.90 2.33
C GLN A 95 13.78 15.00 3.57
N PRO A 96 13.17 16.17 3.84
CA PRO A 96 12.19 16.28 4.91
C PRO A 96 10.94 15.45 4.61
N CYS A 97 10.34 14.94 5.70
CA CYS A 97 9.07 14.21 5.65
C CYS A 97 7.94 15.20 5.34
N GLY A 98 7.29 15.07 4.17
CA GLY A 98 6.28 16.03 3.71
C GLY A 98 5.10 16.16 4.68
N TRP A 99 4.70 15.06 5.31
CA TRP A 99 3.60 15.02 6.27
C TRP A 99 3.89 15.75 7.60
N LEU A 100 5.16 16.02 7.93
CA LEU A 100 5.53 16.87 9.07
C LEU A 100 5.41 18.37 8.72
N CYS A 101 5.54 18.70 7.44
CA CYS A 101 5.44 20.06 6.94
C CYS A 101 4.01 20.43 6.52
N ASP A 102 3.13 19.44 6.40
CA ASP A 102 1.76 19.62 5.99
C ASP A 102 0.81 19.74 7.18
N ASN A 103 -0.11 20.70 7.11
CA ASN A 103 -1.09 20.98 8.16
C ASN A 103 -2.35 20.12 8.04
N VAL A 104 -2.39 19.18 7.10
CA VAL A 104 -3.59 18.44 6.73
C VAL A 104 -3.42 16.94 6.96
N THR A 105 -2.28 16.36 6.55
CA THR A 105 -2.00 14.93 6.69
C THR A 105 -2.02 14.47 8.15
N LEU A 106 -1.20 15.05 9.04
CA LEU A 106 -1.13 14.58 10.44
C LEU A 106 -2.48 14.73 11.18
N PRO A 107 -3.20 15.86 11.08
CA PRO A 107 -4.56 15.97 11.63
C PRO A 107 -5.53 14.92 11.10
N ALA A 108 -5.43 14.48 9.84
CA ALA A 108 -6.29 13.44 9.29
C ALA A 108 -6.16 12.11 10.07
N TYR A 109 -4.94 11.70 10.41
CA TYR A 109 -4.71 10.49 11.21
C TYR A 109 -5.22 10.63 12.65
N ILE A 110 -5.08 11.82 13.24
CA ILE A 110 -5.62 12.11 14.58
C ILE A 110 -7.15 12.05 14.55
N VAL A 111 -7.78 12.65 13.54
CA VAL A 111 -9.23 12.61 13.34
C VAL A 111 -9.71 11.17 13.09
N ALA A 112 -9.01 10.38 12.27
CA ALA A 112 -9.32 8.97 12.07
C ALA A 112 -9.29 8.18 13.39
N TRP A 113 -8.23 8.37 14.18
CA TRP A 113 -8.11 7.75 15.50
C TRP A 113 -9.28 8.16 16.41
N ALA A 114 -9.61 9.46 16.47
CA ALA A 114 -10.67 10.00 17.30
C ALA A 114 -12.05 9.51 16.87
N LEU A 115 -12.36 9.51 15.56
CA LEU A 115 -13.61 8.97 15.02
C LEU A 115 -13.78 7.50 15.40
N LEU A 116 -12.70 6.72 15.29
CA LEU A 116 -12.79 5.32 15.60
C LEU A 116 -12.91 5.07 17.10
N HIS A 117 -12.14 5.74 17.96
CA HIS A 117 -12.06 5.44 19.41
C HIS A 117 -13.08 6.21 20.27
N HIS A 118 -13.52 7.38 19.80
CA HIS A 118 -14.32 8.33 20.58
C HIS A 118 -15.65 8.70 19.90
N SER A 119 -16.07 8.00 18.84
CA SER A 119 -17.40 8.22 18.28
C SER A 119 -18.51 7.88 19.29
N PRO A 120 -19.59 8.69 19.34
CA PRO A 120 -20.71 8.42 20.23
C PRO A 120 -21.31 7.06 19.91
N ASN A 121 -21.66 6.30 20.94
CA ASN A 121 -22.17 4.93 20.82
C ASN A 121 -21.28 3.97 20.02
N ASP A 122 -20.00 4.31 19.86
CA ASP A 122 -19.02 3.50 19.16
C ASP A 122 -19.43 3.14 17.71
N ILE A 123 -20.17 4.05 17.07
CA ILE A 123 -20.84 3.79 15.79
C ILE A 123 -19.83 3.41 14.70
N VAL A 124 -18.71 4.13 14.60
CA VAL A 124 -17.71 3.90 13.54
C VAL A 124 -17.11 2.51 13.67
N TYR A 125 -16.67 2.14 14.86
CA TYR A 125 -16.13 0.79 15.12
C TYR A 125 -17.18 -0.30 14.92
N ARG A 126 -18.43 -0.07 15.34
CA ARG A 126 -19.54 -1.02 15.15
C ARG A 126 -19.86 -1.25 13.68
N VAL A 127 -19.86 -0.20 12.86
CA VAL A 127 -20.09 -0.31 11.41
C VAL A 127 -19.02 -1.19 10.78
N PHE A 128 -17.74 -0.95 11.07
CA PHE A 128 -16.65 -1.75 10.53
C PHE A 128 -16.62 -3.18 11.08
N SER A 129 -16.89 -3.40 12.37
CA SER A 129 -16.86 -4.74 12.96
C SER A 129 -18.08 -5.60 12.62
N ARG A 130 -19.26 -5.02 12.39
CA ARG A 130 -20.49 -5.77 12.09
C ARG A 130 -20.77 -5.95 10.60
N SER A 131 -20.26 -5.05 9.75
CA SER A 131 -20.49 -5.11 8.31
C SER A 131 -19.23 -5.55 7.57
N PRO A 132 -19.11 -6.85 7.22
CA PRO A 132 -17.94 -7.35 6.50
C PRO A 132 -17.78 -6.70 5.12
N ALA A 133 -18.87 -6.26 4.50
CA ALA A 133 -18.83 -5.52 3.24
C ALA A 133 -18.13 -4.16 3.41
N VAL A 134 -18.48 -3.40 4.45
CA VAL A 134 -17.85 -2.09 4.71
C VAL A 134 -16.38 -2.25 5.10
N ALA A 135 -16.06 -3.25 5.94
CA ALA A 135 -14.67 -3.57 6.26
C ALA A 135 -13.86 -3.94 5.00
N THR A 136 -14.45 -4.70 4.08
CA THR A 136 -13.79 -5.07 2.81
C THR A 136 -13.54 -3.84 1.94
N VAL A 137 -14.52 -2.94 1.82
CA VAL A 137 -14.34 -1.68 1.07
C VAL A 137 -13.26 -0.82 1.70
N LEU A 138 -13.24 -0.69 3.04
CA LEU A 138 -12.20 0.05 3.75
C LEU A 138 -10.80 -0.49 3.42
N ARG A 139 -10.64 -1.82 3.38
CA ARG A 139 -9.37 -2.47 3.00
C ARG A 139 -8.99 -2.24 1.55
N MET A 140 -9.95 -2.34 0.63
CA MET A 140 -9.69 -2.05 -0.79
C MET A 140 -9.21 -0.60 -0.97
N LEU A 141 -9.82 0.34 -0.28
CA LEU A 141 -9.40 1.74 -0.33
C LEU A 141 -8.05 1.97 0.35
N ASP A 142 -7.77 1.27 1.45
CA ASP A 142 -6.46 1.23 2.10
C ASP A 142 -5.37 0.70 1.14
N ASP A 143 -5.65 -0.37 0.41
CA ASP A 143 -4.73 -0.92 -0.59
C ASP A 143 -4.46 0.05 -1.75
N LEU A 144 -5.41 0.91 -2.11
CA LEU A 144 -5.16 1.98 -3.09
C LEU A 144 -4.13 2.97 -2.55
N THR A 145 -4.18 3.29 -1.26
CA THR A 145 -3.20 4.20 -0.64
C THR A 145 -1.78 3.61 -0.65
N TRP A 146 -1.64 2.27 -0.58
CA TRP A 146 -0.35 1.62 -0.78
C TRP A 146 0.23 1.86 -2.17
N GLY A 147 -0.60 1.77 -3.23
CA GLY A 147 -0.15 2.05 -4.58
C GLY A 147 0.33 3.49 -4.74
N VAL A 148 -0.43 4.44 -4.20
CA VAL A 148 -0.06 5.87 -4.16
C VAL A 148 1.24 6.08 -3.38
N ALA A 149 1.41 5.41 -2.24
CA ALA A 149 2.63 5.49 -1.45
C ALA A 149 3.85 4.97 -2.21
N ILE A 150 3.72 3.81 -2.87
CA ILE A 150 4.79 3.20 -3.67
C ILE A 150 5.21 4.14 -4.81
N THR A 151 4.26 4.67 -5.57
CA THR A 151 4.56 5.49 -6.74
C THR A 151 4.87 6.92 -6.35
N THR A 152 3.88 7.65 -5.86
CA THR A 152 3.91 9.10 -5.72
C THR A 152 4.83 9.52 -4.57
N TRP A 153 4.69 8.86 -3.43
CA TRP A 153 5.47 9.25 -2.25
C TRP A 153 6.85 8.64 -2.21
N GLY A 154 7.06 7.45 -2.79
CA GLY A 154 8.36 6.78 -2.82
C GLY A 154 9.12 6.97 -4.13
N MET A 155 8.66 6.33 -5.20
CA MET A 155 9.38 6.28 -6.48
C MET A 155 9.55 7.67 -7.13
N GLU A 156 8.44 8.38 -7.37
CA GLU A 156 8.44 9.70 -8.02
C GLU A 156 9.16 10.75 -7.18
N LYS A 157 9.00 10.70 -5.86
CA LYS A 157 9.76 11.59 -4.97
C LYS A 157 11.26 11.36 -5.03
N THR A 158 11.69 10.11 -5.23
CA THR A 158 13.12 9.77 -5.40
C THR A 158 13.65 10.23 -6.75
N ILE A 159 12.87 10.06 -7.82
CA ILE A 159 13.19 10.57 -9.16
C ILE A 159 13.23 12.12 -9.16
N GLY A 160 12.38 12.75 -8.36
CA GLY A 160 12.34 14.19 -8.12
C GLY A 160 13.29 14.67 -7.01
N ALA A 161 14.19 13.82 -6.50
CA ALA A 161 15.03 14.18 -5.37
C ALA A 161 15.97 15.36 -5.69
N ALA A 162 16.23 16.18 -4.66
CA ALA A 162 17.14 17.32 -4.78
C ALA A 162 18.59 16.88 -5.04
N HIS A 163 19.00 15.74 -4.49
CA HIS A 163 20.33 15.18 -4.65
C HIS A 163 20.43 14.33 -5.91
N LEU A 164 21.52 14.51 -6.68
CA LEU A 164 21.75 13.81 -7.95
C LEU A 164 21.87 12.28 -7.78
N ALA A 165 22.49 11.82 -6.70
CA ALA A 165 22.74 10.39 -6.47
C ALA A 165 21.44 9.54 -6.38
N PRO A 166 20.46 9.86 -5.51
CA PRO A 166 19.17 9.15 -5.50
C PRO A 166 18.37 9.42 -6.77
N ARG A 167 18.42 10.64 -7.30
CA ARG A 167 17.67 11.04 -8.50
C ARG A 167 18.07 10.27 -9.75
N GLY A 168 19.35 9.96 -9.94
CA GLY A 168 19.84 9.24 -11.12
C GLY A 168 19.85 7.71 -10.97
N SER A 169 19.35 7.16 -9.86
CA SER A 169 19.48 5.75 -9.54
C SER A 169 18.15 5.01 -9.63
N ALA A 170 18.06 4.10 -10.61
CA ALA A 170 16.94 3.18 -10.75
C ALA A 170 16.70 2.36 -9.48
N VAL A 171 17.80 1.87 -8.88
CA VAL A 171 17.76 1.08 -7.65
C VAL A 171 17.23 1.92 -6.49
N ALA A 172 17.64 3.18 -6.37
CA ALA A 172 17.13 4.07 -5.34
C ALA A 172 15.62 4.29 -5.49
N ALA A 173 15.14 4.56 -6.71
CA ALA A 173 13.72 4.75 -6.97
C ALA A 173 12.88 3.51 -6.63
N ILE A 174 13.34 2.32 -7.03
CA ILE A 174 12.66 1.06 -6.73
C ILE A 174 12.67 0.76 -5.23
N LEU A 175 13.81 0.94 -4.56
CA LEU A 175 13.94 0.70 -3.12
C LEU A 175 13.06 1.67 -2.33
N CYS A 176 13.07 2.95 -2.68
CA CYS A 176 12.29 3.98 -2.01
C CYS A 176 10.78 3.79 -2.22
N GLY A 177 10.33 3.40 -3.41
CA GLY A 177 8.94 3.02 -3.64
C GLY A 177 8.53 1.79 -2.84
N THR A 178 9.38 0.76 -2.81
CA THR A 178 9.14 -0.46 -2.01
C THR A 178 9.01 -0.13 -0.52
N ILE A 179 9.93 0.68 0.02
CA ILE A 179 9.94 1.12 1.42
C ILE A 179 8.75 2.03 1.73
N ALA A 180 8.35 2.91 0.81
CA ALA A 180 7.18 3.75 1.00
C ALA A 180 5.90 2.90 1.15
N GLY A 181 5.77 1.81 0.39
CA GLY A 181 4.63 0.89 0.47
C GLY A 181 4.61 0.00 1.72
N CYS A 182 5.75 -0.56 2.14
CA CYS A 182 5.78 -1.54 3.24
C CYS A 182 6.41 -1.02 4.55
N GLY A 183 7.02 0.15 4.55
CA GLY A 183 7.85 0.64 5.65
C GLY A 183 7.08 0.96 6.92
N GLY A 184 5.78 1.28 6.82
CA GLY A 184 4.89 1.42 7.97
C GLY A 184 4.79 0.12 8.78
N GLY A 185 4.57 -1.00 8.09
CA GLY A 185 4.56 -2.34 8.69
C GLY A 185 5.93 -2.76 9.22
N LEU A 186 7.01 -2.42 8.50
CA LEU A 186 8.37 -2.65 8.97
C LEU A 186 8.65 -1.91 10.28
N LEU A 187 8.25 -0.65 10.39
CA LEU A 187 8.43 0.15 11.60
C LEU A 187 7.57 -0.37 12.74
N CYS A 188 6.31 -0.72 12.45
CA CYS A 188 5.38 -1.29 13.40
C CYS A 188 5.92 -2.58 14.03
N ASP A 189 6.47 -3.48 13.21
CA ASP A 189 7.08 -4.69 13.70
C ASP A 189 8.43 -4.41 14.40
N THR A 190 9.30 -3.58 13.82
CA THR A 190 10.62 -3.27 14.40
C THR A 190 10.51 -2.67 15.80
N ALA A 191 9.58 -1.75 16.04
CA ALA A 191 9.41 -1.09 17.33
C ALA A 191 8.34 -1.73 18.22
N SER A 192 7.74 -2.86 17.79
CA SER A 192 6.63 -3.52 18.49
C SER A 192 5.48 -2.53 18.80
N LEU A 193 5.10 -1.71 17.82
CA LEU A 193 4.15 -0.60 18.02
C LEU A 193 2.76 -1.07 18.44
N MET A 194 2.36 -2.30 18.13
CA MET A 194 1.10 -2.92 18.58
C MET A 194 1.13 -3.41 20.05
N SER A 195 2.30 -3.41 20.70
CA SER A 195 2.49 -3.86 22.08
C SER A 195 2.40 -2.69 23.08
N THR A 196 1.99 -2.95 24.31
CA THR A 196 2.01 -1.97 25.42
C THR A 196 3.45 -1.53 25.71
N GLU A 197 4.40 -2.45 25.60
CA GLU A 197 5.82 -2.16 25.75
C GLU A 197 6.49 -2.10 24.37
N TRP A 198 6.97 -0.92 23.99
CA TRP A 198 7.73 -0.74 22.76
C TRP A 198 9.16 -1.24 22.94
N LYS A 199 9.59 -2.11 22.03
CA LYS A 199 10.92 -2.73 22.04
C LYS A 199 11.44 -2.75 20.62
N LEU A 200 12.71 -2.40 20.45
CA LEU A 200 13.37 -2.54 19.17
C LEU A 200 13.77 -4.01 18.97
N LYS A 201 13.24 -4.62 17.91
CA LYS A 201 13.54 -5.98 17.50
C LYS A 201 13.79 -6.04 15.99
N THR A 202 14.45 -7.10 15.53
CA THR A 202 14.57 -7.35 14.10
C THR A 202 13.19 -7.63 13.50
N PRO A 203 12.76 -6.91 12.46
CA PRO A 203 11.47 -7.17 11.82
C PRO A 203 11.46 -8.53 11.14
N GLN A 204 10.31 -9.21 11.20
CA GLN A 204 10.07 -10.52 10.60
C GLN A 204 10.28 -10.52 9.10
N ALA A 205 10.00 -9.39 8.43
CA ALA A 205 10.25 -9.21 7.00
C ALA A 205 11.72 -9.41 6.59
N LEU A 206 12.69 -9.22 7.50
CA LEU A 206 14.11 -9.51 7.25
C LEU A 206 14.48 -10.96 7.53
N ARG A 207 13.66 -11.70 8.29
CA ARG A 207 13.90 -13.10 8.64
C ARG A 207 13.26 -14.07 7.64
N THR A 208 12.10 -13.70 7.12
CA THR A 208 11.30 -14.52 6.23
C THR A 208 10.69 -13.66 5.13
N VAL A 209 10.54 -14.23 3.93
CA VAL A 209 9.84 -13.57 2.83
C VAL A 209 8.43 -13.20 3.29
N SER A 210 8.15 -11.91 3.38
CA SER A 210 6.86 -11.37 3.78
C SER A 210 6.08 -10.90 2.56
N PHE A 211 4.76 -11.06 2.61
CA PHE A 211 3.85 -10.63 1.55
C PHE A 211 3.99 -9.14 1.25
N ALA A 212 3.96 -8.28 2.27
CA ALA A 212 3.90 -6.83 2.07
C ALA A 212 5.14 -6.27 1.34
N PRO A 213 6.40 -6.55 1.77
CA PRO A 213 7.59 -6.13 1.03
C PRO A 213 7.67 -6.73 -0.38
N THR A 214 7.25 -7.98 -0.56
CA THR A 214 7.29 -8.66 -1.87
C THR A 214 6.32 -7.99 -2.84
N THR A 215 5.07 -7.78 -2.43
CA THR A 215 4.05 -7.11 -3.23
C THR A 215 4.48 -5.67 -3.54
N ALA A 216 4.98 -4.93 -2.55
CA ALA A 216 5.46 -3.57 -2.76
C ALA A 216 6.63 -3.51 -3.76
N LEU A 217 7.58 -4.45 -3.68
CA LEU A 217 8.69 -4.56 -4.62
C LEU A 217 8.20 -4.86 -6.03
N CYS A 218 7.35 -5.87 -6.20
CA CYS A 218 6.80 -6.23 -7.51
C CYS A 218 6.00 -5.07 -8.14
N CYS A 219 5.15 -4.41 -7.35
CA CYS A 219 4.38 -3.26 -7.82
C CYS A 219 5.32 -2.11 -8.20
N CYS A 220 6.35 -1.84 -7.40
CA CYS A 220 7.31 -0.77 -7.68
C CYS A 220 8.16 -1.05 -8.91
N VAL A 221 8.62 -2.28 -9.10
CA VAL A 221 9.38 -2.68 -10.30
C VAL A 221 8.52 -2.54 -11.56
N LEU A 222 7.26 -2.98 -11.51
CA LEU A 222 6.33 -2.81 -12.63
C LEU A 222 6.06 -1.33 -12.91
N ALA A 223 5.75 -0.55 -11.88
CA ALA A 223 5.51 0.89 -12.00
C ALA A 223 6.73 1.62 -12.59
N TYR A 224 7.92 1.29 -12.11
CA TYR A 224 9.18 1.84 -12.63
C TYR A 224 9.40 1.44 -14.09
N ALA A 225 9.16 0.18 -14.45
CA ALA A 225 9.31 -0.29 -15.82
C ALA A 225 8.34 0.40 -16.79
N LEU A 226 7.10 0.66 -16.34
CA LEU A 226 6.10 1.39 -17.13
C LEU A 226 6.40 2.89 -17.26
N ARG A 227 7.02 3.49 -16.23
CA ARG A 227 7.41 4.91 -16.22
C ARG A 227 8.70 5.16 -17.00
N ASP A 228 9.65 4.23 -16.90
CA ASP A 228 11.01 4.24 -17.45
C ASP A 228 11.77 5.59 -17.36
N PRO A 229 11.86 6.21 -16.16
CA PRO A 229 12.38 7.57 -16.02
C PRO A 229 13.88 7.69 -16.36
N HIS A 230 14.62 6.59 -16.30
CA HIS A 230 16.06 6.55 -16.59
C HIS A 230 16.38 5.81 -17.90
N ASN A 231 15.39 5.53 -18.76
CA ASN A 231 15.56 4.81 -20.03
C ASN A 231 16.28 3.45 -19.89
N VAL A 232 15.93 2.68 -18.86
CA VAL A 232 16.49 1.34 -18.60
C VAL A 232 15.76 0.29 -19.44
N VAL A 233 14.44 0.43 -19.63
CA VAL A 233 13.58 -0.58 -20.28
C VAL A 233 13.42 -0.33 -21.77
N SER A 234 13.27 0.93 -22.16
CA SER A 234 13.07 1.34 -23.56
C SER A 234 14.12 0.82 -24.54
N PRO A 235 15.44 0.83 -24.23
CA PRO A 235 16.44 0.29 -25.16
C PRO A 235 16.33 -1.24 -25.31
N PHE A 236 16.00 -1.93 -24.23
CA PHE A 236 15.83 -3.38 -24.23
C PHE A 236 14.61 -3.82 -25.06
N MET A 237 13.48 -3.13 -24.89
CA MET A 237 12.24 -3.43 -25.63
C MET A 237 12.37 -3.08 -27.11
N LEU A 238 13.01 -1.96 -27.44
CA LEU A 238 13.25 -1.55 -28.83
C LEU A 238 14.17 -2.54 -29.55
N HIS A 239 15.26 -2.97 -28.90
CA HIS A 239 16.24 -3.88 -29.49
C HIS A 239 15.74 -5.31 -29.66
N ASN A 240 15.01 -5.84 -28.67
CA ASN A 240 14.65 -7.26 -28.66
C ASN A 240 13.25 -7.57 -29.21
N ALA A 241 12.31 -6.63 -29.09
CA ALA A 241 10.93 -6.85 -29.54
C ALA A 241 10.57 -6.03 -30.79
N GLY A 242 11.40 -5.06 -31.19
CA GLY A 242 11.08 -4.13 -32.28
C GLY A 242 9.86 -3.25 -31.98
N VAL A 243 9.45 -3.16 -30.72
CA VAL A 243 8.28 -2.40 -30.28
C VAL A 243 8.72 -1.07 -29.70
N ALA A 244 8.15 0.03 -30.20
CA ALA A 244 8.32 1.35 -29.60
C ALA A 244 7.62 1.37 -28.22
N PHE A 245 8.42 1.46 -27.15
CA PHE A 245 7.90 1.61 -25.80
C PHE A 245 7.54 3.08 -25.56
N VAL A 246 6.28 3.35 -25.26
CA VAL A 246 5.81 4.69 -24.85
C VAL A 246 5.69 4.70 -23.32
N PRO A 247 6.56 5.42 -22.60
CA PRO A 247 6.49 5.49 -21.15
C PRO A 247 5.19 6.16 -20.70
N LEU A 248 4.58 5.61 -19.66
CA LEU A 248 3.36 6.15 -19.07
C LEU A 248 3.64 7.43 -18.28
N GLN A 249 2.64 8.31 -18.18
CA GLN A 249 2.68 9.48 -17.32
C GLN A 249 2.56 9.06 -15.83
N PRO A 250 3.11 9.85 -14.88
CA PRO A 250 3.09 9.51 -13.45
C PRO A 250 1.69 9.16 -12.90
N GLU A 251 0.67 9.89 -13.33
CA GLU A 251 -0.72 9.68 -12.92
C GLU A 251 -1.27 8.33 -13.35
N ASP A 252 -0.87 7.82 -14.52
CA ASP A 252 -1.35 6.54 -15.05
C ASP A 252 -0.60 5.39 -14.38
N VAL A 253 0.69 5.57 -14.09
CA VAL A 253 1.50 4.62 -13.32
C VAL A 253 0.97 4.45 -11.90
N MET A 254 0.57 5.54 -11.26
CA MET A 254 -0.09 5.52 -9.94
C MET A 254 -1.39 4.70 -9.97
N VAL A 255 -2.25 4.92 -10.98
CA VAL A 255 -3.50 4.16 -11.14
C VAL A 255 -3.22 2.67 -11.32
N VAL A 256 -2.23 2.30 -12.13
CA VAL A 256 -1.83 0.89 -12.31
C VAL A 256 -1.34 0.28 -11.01
N ALA A 257 -0.46 0.96 -10.28
CA ALA A 257 0.08 0.47 -9.02
C ALA A 257 -1.02 0.29 -7.95
N ALA A 258 -1.91 1.28 -7.78
CA ALA A 258 -3.03 1.21 -6.84
C ALA A 258 -4.01 0.09 -7.18
N THR A 259 -4.30 -0.11 -8.47
CA THR A 259 -5.19 -1.20 -8.89
C THR A 259 -4.54 -2.56 -8.67
N LEU A 260 -3.22 -2.67 -8.88
CA LEU A 260 -2.46 -3.91 -8.65
C LEU A 260 -2.38 -4.28 -7.17
N THR A 261 -2.14 -3.32 -6.26
CA THR A 261 -2.10 -3.59 -4.82
C THR A 261 -3.46 -4.07 -4.31
N CYS A 262 -4.55 -3.38 -4.68
CA CYS A 262 -5.92 -3.77 -4.34
C CYS A 262 -6.28 -5.16 -4.88
N SER A 263 -5.87 -5.45 -6.12
CA SER A 263 -6.04 -6.73 -6.78
C SER A 263 -5.35 -7.88 -6.03
N VAL A 264 -4.07 -7.72 -5.72
CA VAL A 264 -3.26 -8.75 -5.04
C VAL A 264 -3.76 -8.99 -3.61
N SER A 265 -4.19 -7.95 -2.91
CA SER A 265 -4.82 -8.05 -1.58
C SER A 265 -6.18 -8.77 -1.61
N THR A 266 -7.02 -8.45 -2.60
CA THR A 266 -8.32 -9.12 -2.79
C THR A 266 -8.15 -10.62 -3.05
N ILE A 267 -7.19 -10.99 -3.91
CA ILE A 267 -6.82 -12.39 -4.15
C ILE A 267 -6.41 -13.05 -2.83
N ARG A 268 -5.50 -12.43 -2.08
CA ARG A 268 -5.01 -12.97 -0.80
C ARG A 268 -6.16 -13.22 0.19
N SER A 269 -7.03 -12.23 0.42
CA SER A 269 -8.14 -12.37 1.36
C SER A 269 -9.12 -13.47 0.95
N THR A 270 -9.32 -13.66 -0.35
CA THR A 270 -10.13 -14.75 -0.90
C THR A 270 -9.46 -16.10 -0.62
N PHE A 271 -8.15 -16.20 -0.84
CA PHE A 271 -7.39 -17.41 -0.53
C PHE A 271 -7.40 -17.75 0.96
N GLU A 272 -7.12 -16.79 1.84
CA GLU A 272 -7.13 -17.00 3.29
C GLU A 272 -8.50 -17.49 3.75
N LYS A 273 -9.61 -16.90 3.28
CA LYS A 273 -10.97 -17.37 3.59
C LYS A 273 -11.25 -18.77 3.05
N LEU A 274 -10.74 -19.12 1.88
CA LEU A 274 -10.90 -20.47 1.32
C LEU A 274 -10.13 -21.52 2.13
N PHE A 275 -8.95 -21.16 2.65
CA PHE A 275 -8.12 -22.06 3.46
C PHE A 275 -8.56 -22.13 4.93
N GLU A 276 -9.02 -21.04 5.54
CA GLU A 276 -9.57 -21.03 6.91
C GLU A 276 -10.90 -21.80 7.00
N ASN A 277 -11.72 -21.76 5.95
CA ASN A 277 -12.91 -22.60 5.83
C ASN A 277 -12.57 -24.04 5.37
N GLY A 278 -11.30 -24.33 5.13
CA GLY A 278 -10.75 -25.62 4.74
C GLY A 278 -10.64 -26.58 5.92
N LYS A 279 -11.80 -27.05 6.40
CA LYS A 279 -11.95 -28.49 6.63
C LYS A 279 -11.52 -29.18 5.34
N ILE A 280 -10.26 -29.63 5.29
CA ILE A 280 -9.79 -30.53 4.26
C ILE A 280 -10.45 -31.88 4.57
N VAL A 281 -11.49 -32.23 3.81
CA VAL A 281 -11.84 -33.63 3.50
C VAL A 281 -11.21 -33.94 2.15
#